data_AF-A0AAP0M9H5-F1
#
_entry.id   AF-A0AAP0M9H5-F1
#
_cell.length_a   1.000
_cell.length_b   1.000
_cell.length_c   1.000
_cell.angle_alpha   90.00
_cell.angle_beta   90.00
_cell.angle_gamma   90.00
#
_symmetry.space_group_name_H-M   'P 1'
#
loop_
_entity.id
_entity.type
_entity.pdbx_description
1 polymer ?
#
loop_
_entity_poly.entity_id
_entity_poly.type
_entity_poly.pdbx_seq_one_letter_code
_entity_poly.pdbx_strand_id
1 'polypeptide(L)'
;METFTRKRPTDEMFTGEMSLRKWVKESLPHGLSEVVDANLVREEQAFSAKMDCILSIMDLALDCCMKSPDKRINMTDAAAKLKKIKVKFLDDAAATS
;
A
#
# COMPACT_ATOMS: atom_id res chain seq x y z
N MET A 1 1.49 -2.74 4.75
CA MET A 1 0.04 -2.95 4.64
C MET A 1 -0.68 -2.44 5.88
N GLU A 2 -0.40 -3.01 7.06
CA GLU A 2 -1.08 -2.68 8.34
C GLU A 2 -1.20 -1.18 8.62
N THR A 3 -0.10 -0.43 8.45
CA THR A 3 -0.06 1.03 8.62
C THR A 3 -1.09 1.78 7.78
N PHE A 4 -1.33 1.31 6.56
CA PHE A 4 -2.17 2.00 5.58
C PHE A 4 -3.60 1.48 5.54
N THR A 5 -3.85 0.27 6.06
CA THR A 5 -5.20 -0.32 6.11
C THR A 5 -5.85 -0.21 7.48
N ARG A 6 -5.04 0.08 8.52
CA ARG A 6 -5.45 0.02 9.93
C ARG A 6 -6.00 -1.36 10.34
N LYS A 7 -5.57 -2.41 9.64
CA LYS A 7 -5.93 -3.80 9.93
C LYS A 7 -4.73 -4.56 10.47
N ARG A 8 -4.95 -5.42 11.46
CA ARG A 8 -3.92 -6.34 11.96
C ARG A 8 -3.96 -7.63 11.15
N PRO A 9 -2.84 -8.30 10.87
CA PRO A 9 -2.84 -9.58 10.16
C PRO A 9 -3.56 -10.68 10.94
N THR A 10 -3.79 -10.46 12.24
CA THR A 10 -4.49 -11.35 13.18
C THR A 10 -5.94 -10.94 13.42
N ASP A 11 -6.48 -9.94 12.72
CA ASP A 11 -7.91 -9.62 12.83
C ASP A 11 -8.75 -10.82 12.36
N GLU A 12 -9.92 -11.02 12.98
CA GLU A 12 -10.78 -12.21 12.76
C GLU A 12 -11.18 -12.43 11.29
N MET A 13 -11.21 -11.36 10.48
CA MET A 13 -11.47 -11.43 9.04
C MET A 13 -10.37 -12.13 8.23
N PHE A 14 -9.16 -12.31 8.80
CA PHE A 14 -8.02 -12.96 8.16
C PHE A 14 -7.77 -14.35 8.74
N THR A 15 -8.78 -15.20 8.67
CA THR A 15 -8.73 -16.59 9.12
C THR A 15 -8.82 -17.57 7.94
N GLY A 16 -8.40 -18.82 8.17
CA GLY A 16 -8.39 -19.86 7.14
C GLY A 16 -7.47 -19.51 5.96
N GLU A 17 -8.03 -19.43 4.75
CA GLU A 17 -7.28 -19.09 3.54
C GLU A 17 -7.16 -17.58 3.28
N MET A 18 -7.86 -16.75 4.05
CA MET A 18 -7.82 -15.30 3.90
C MET A 18 -6.68 -14.73 4.74
N SER A 19 -5.87 -13.86 4.14
CA SER A 19 -4.79 -13.15 4.82
C SER A 19 -4.82 -11.69 4.43
N LEU A 20 -4.25 -10.80 5.25
CA LEU A 20 -4.13 -9.37 4.92
C LEU A 20 -3.55 -9.16 3.52
N ARG A 21 -2.51 -9.93 3.17
CA ARG A 21 -1.90 -9.88 1.83
C ARG A 21 -2.87 -10.31 0.73
N LYS A 22 -3.60 -11.41 0.92
CA LYS A 22 -4.56 -11.92 -0.07
C LYS A 22 -5.68 -10.91 -0.30
N TRP A 23 -6.25 -10.38 0.79
CA TRP A 23 -7.27 -9.34 0.74
C TRP A 23 -6.78 -8.09 0.01
N VAL A 24 -5.61 -7.54 0.38
CA VAL A 24 -5.02 -6.40 -0.34
C VAL A 24 -4.87 -6.71 -1.83
N LYS A 25 -4.28 -7.86 -2.18
CA LYS A 25 -4.07 -8.25 -3.58
C LYS A 25 -5.39 -8.34 -4.37
N GLU A 26 -6.42 -8.89 -3.77
CA GLU A 26 -7.74 -9.08 -4.39
C GLU A 26 -8.53 -7.79 -4.47
N SER A 27 -8.33 -6.86 -3.53
CA SER A 27 -9.03 -5.57 -3.50
C SER A 27 -8.41 -4.50 -4.41
N LEU A 28 -7.09 -4.53 -4.68
CA LEU A 28 -6.43 -3.50 -5.52
C LEU A 28 -7.10 -3.28 -6.90
N PRO A 29 -7.50 -4.33 -7.66
CA PRO A 29 -8.21 -4.15 -8.93
C PRO A 29 -9.59 -3.49 -8.81
N HIS A 30 -10.21 -3.53 -7.62
CA HIS A 30 -11.53 -2.95 -7.35
C HIS A 30 -11.44 -1.54 -6.76
N GLY A 31 -10.23 -1.07 -6.46
CA GLY A 31 -9.97 0.27 -5.98
C GLY A 31 -9.39 0.28 -4.57
N LEU A 32 -8.43 1.18 -4.35
CA LEU A 32 -7.72 1.31 -3.08
C LEU A 32 -8.61 1.86 -1.94
N SER A 33 -9.75 2.49 -2.26
CA SER A 33 -10.69 3.08 -1.30
C SER A 33 -11.28 2.07 -0.32
N GLU A 34 -11.39 0.80 -0.69
CA GLU A 34 -11.89 -0.26 0.20
C GLU A 34 -10.83 -0.76 1.20
N VAL A 35 -9.57 -0.45 0.93
CA VAL A 35 -8.41 -1.00 1.64
C VAL A 35 -7.76 0.03 2.55
N VAL A 36 -7.71 1.29 2.12
CA VAL A 36 -7.02 2.37 2.81
C VAL A 36 -7.78 2.84 4.05
N ASP A 37 -7.06 3.15 5.13
CA ASP A 37 -7.60 3.87 6.28
C ASP A 37 -8.08 5.24 5.80
N ALA A 38 -9.40 5.47 5.87
CA ALA A 38 -10.03 6.72 5.45
C ALA A 38 -9.43 7.94 6.17
N ASN A 39 -8.85 7.78 7.37
CA ASN A 39 -8.18 8.88 8.07
C ASN A 39 -6.92 9.39 7.34
N LEU A 40 -6.29 8.58 6.49
CA LEU A 40 -5.11 8.97 5.72
C LEU A 40 -5.44 9.85 4.50
N VAL A 41 -6.69 9.76 4.02
CA VAL A 41 -7.15 10.43 2.79
C VAL A 41 -8.33 11.37 3.05
N ARG A 42 -8.63 11.66 4.33
CA ARG A 42 -9.77 12.48 4.75
C ARG A 42 -9.69 13.93 4.28
N GLU A 43 -8.48 14.48 4.20
CA GLU A 43 -8.25 15.82 3.68
C GLU A 43 -8.16 15.78 2.15
N GLU A 44 -8.98 16.60 1.48
CA GLU A 44 -9.06 16.68 0.02
C GLU A 44 -7.76 17.14 -0.64
N GLN A 45 -6.90 17.86 0.11
CA GLN A 45 -5.61 18.30 -0.41
C GLN A 45 -4.77 17.10 -0.85
N ALA A 46 -4.29 17.16 -2.10
CA ALA A 46 -3.48 16.14 -2.73
C ALA A 46 -4.10 14.73 -2.66
N PHE A 47 -5.44 14.61 -2.66
CA PHE A 47 -6.13 13.32 -2.57
C PHE A 47 -5.65 12.31 -3.62
N SER A 48 -5.56 12.72 -4.89
CA SER A 48 -5.05 11.85 -5.96
C SER A 48 -3.62 11.41 -5.70
N ALA A 49 -2.73 12.33 -5.34
CA ALA A 49 -1.33 12.02 -5.04
C ALA A 49 -1.19 11.07 -3.85
N LYS A 50 -2.01 11.24 -2.80
CA LYS A 50 -2.07 10.33 -1.65
C LYS A 50 -2.50 8.93 -2.09
N MET A 51 -3.55 8.82 -2.90
CA MET A 51 -4.04 7.53 -3.40
C MET A 51 -2.99 6.82 -4.27
N ASP A 52 -2.36 7.52 -5.20
CA ASP A 52 -1.30 6.96 -6.07
C ASP A 52 -0.06 6.53 -5.27
N CYS A 53 0.32 7.31 -4.26
CA CYS A 53 1.40 6.98 -3.34
C CYS A 53 1.09 5.70 -2.56
N ILE A 54 -0.10 5.61 -1.96
CA ILE A 54 -0.49 4.44 -1.17
C ILE A 54 -0.62 3.21 -2.07
N LEU A 55 -1.15 3.33 -3.30
CA LEU A 55 -1.19 2.24 -4.27
C LEU A 55 0.21 1.70 -4.55
N SER A 56 1.17 2.59 -4.82
CA SER A 56 2.58 2.21 -5.07
C SER A 56 3.21 1.53 -3.85
N ILE A 57 2.84 1.94 -2.63
CA ILE A 57 3.30 1.30 -1.39
C ILE A 57 2.66 -0.09 -1.23
N MET A 58 1.39 -0.27 -1.58
CA MET A 58 0.73 -1.58 -1.51
C MET A 58 1.33 -2.57 -2.50
N ASP A 59 1.63 -2.15 -3.72
CA ASP A 59 2.35 -2.96 -4.71
C ASP A 59 3.72 -3.38 -4.19
N LEU A 60 4.49 -2.44 -3.63
CA LEU A 60 5.76 -2.77 -3.00
C LEU A 60 5.61 -3.74 -1.82
N ALA A 61 4.58 -3.56 -1.00
CA ALA A 61 4.31 -4.48 0.10
C ALA A 61 3.95 -5.88 -0.41
N LEU A 62 3.26 -6.00 -1.55
CA LEU A 62 2.96 -7.29 -2.18
C LEU A 62 4.24 -7.98 -2.69
N ASP A 63 5.17 -7.22 -3.28
CA ASP A 63 6.51 -7.71 -3.66
C ASP A 63 7.29 -8.23 -2.44
N CYS A 64 7.29 -7.50 -1.33
CA CYS A 64 7.94 -7.90 -0.08
C CYS A 64 7.34 -9.19 0.50
N CYS A 65 6.05 -9.42 0.30
CA CYS A 65 5.30 -10.53 0.88
C CYS A 65 5.09 -11.71 -0.07
N MET A 66 5.87 -11.84 -1.14
CA MET A 66 5.78 -12.97 -2.08
C MET A 66 5.91 -14.35 -1.37
N LYS A 67 5.12 -15.35 -1.81
CA LYS A 67 5.10 -16.67 -1.13
C LYS A 67 6.46 -17.36 -1.22
N SER A 68 7.01 -17.43 -2.43
CA SER A 68 8.38 -17.91 -2.66
C SER A 68 9.38 -16.87 -2.15
N PRO A 69 10.33 -17.24 -1.27
CA PRO A 69 11.37 -16.35 -0.78
C PRO A 69 12.19 -15.71 -1.89
N ASP A 70 12.52 -16.48 -2.94
CA ASP A 70 13.39 -16.07 -4.05
C ASP A 70 12.74 -15.00 -4.95
N LYS A 71 11.41 -14.88 -4.87
CA LYS A 71 10.63 -13.86 -5.58
C LYS A 71 10.39 -12.59 -4.75
N ARG A 72 10.81 -12.56 -3.48
CA ARG A 72 10.67 -11.37 -2.64
C ARG A 72 11.74 -10.36 -3.03
N ILE A 73 11.34 -9.10 -3.11
CA ILE A 73 12.31 -8.01 -3.20
C ILE A 73 13.18 -7.97 -1.93
N ASN A 74 14.48 -7.71 -2.08
CA ASN A 74 15.36 -7.52 -0.92
C ASN A 74 15.14 -6.13 -0.28
N MET A 75 15.62 -5.96 0.95
CA MET A 75 15.38 -4.72 1.70
C MET A 75 16.09 -3.49 1.12
N THR A 76 17.24 -3.67 0.47
CA THR A 76 17.96 -2.57 -0.19
C THR A 76 17.14 -2.02 -1.35
N ASP A 77 16.60 -2.89 -2.20
CA ASP A 77 15.76 -2.51 -3.33
C ASP A 77 14.40 -1.98 -2.87
N ALA A 78 13.83 -2.53 -1.80
CA ALA A 78 12.60 -2.01 -1.20
C ALA A 78 12.80 -0.58 -0.68
N ALA A 79 13.89 -0.30 0.03
CA ALA A 79 14.23 1.05 0.49
C ALA A 79 14.45 2.02 -0.68
N ALA A 80 15.12 1.57 -1.75
CA ALA A 80 15.30 2.37 -2.96
C ALA A 80 13.96 2.69 -3.65
N LYS A 81 13.05 1.71 -3.77
CA LYS A 81 11.69 1.92 -4.28
C LYS A 81 10.89 2.88 -3.39
N LEU A 82 10.91 2.72 -2.07
CA LEU A 82 10.26 3.65 -1.12
C LEU A 82 10.76 5.08 -1.29
N LYS A 83 12.06 5.28 -1.47
CA LYS A 83 12.63 6.61 -1.71
C LYS A 83 12.08 7.23 -2.99
N LYS A 84 11.95 6.44 -4.06
CA LYS A 84 11.36 6.90 -5.33
C LYS A 84 9.88 7.25 -5.18
N ILE A 85 9.11 6.42 -4.46
CA ILE A 85 7.69 6.68 -4.16
C ILE A 85 7.54 7.99 -3.39
N LYS A 86 8.39 8.23 -2.37
CA LYS A 86 8.38 9.48 -1.60
C LYS A 86 8.63 10.71 -2.48
N VAL A 87 9.64 10.66 -3.35
CA VAL A 87 9.96 11.80 -4.24
C VAL A 87 8.77 12.08 -5.16
N LYS A 88 8.24 11.05 -5.83
CA LYS A 88 7.07 11.19 -6.71
C LYS A 88 5.87 11.80 -5.96
N PHE A 89 5.57 11.32 -4.76
CA PHE A 89 4.47 11.86 -3.96
C PHE A 89 4.64 13.35 -3.64
N LEU A 90 5.85 13.80 -3.29
CA LEU A 90 6.11 15.21 -3.01
C LEU A 90 5.93 16.08 -4.25
N ASP A 91 6.36 15.59 -5.41
CA ASP A 91 6.20 16.28 -6.69
C ASP A 91 4.71 16.38 -7.08
N ASP A 92 3.97 15.27 -7.00
CA ASP A 92 2.54 15.20 -7.34
C ASP A 92 1.67 16.03 -6.37
N ALA A 93 2.03 16.04 -5.08
CA ALA A 93 1.34 16.85 -4.07
C ALA A 93 1.56 18.35 -4.29
N ALA A 94 2.77 18.76 -4.69
CA ALA A 94 3.06 20.16 -5.02
C ALA A 94 2.34 20.62 -6.29
N ALA A 95 2.12 19.73 -7.26
CA ALA A 95 1.39 20.02 -8.50
C ALA A 95 -0.13 20.11 -8.32
N THR A 96 -0.67 19.59 -7.22
CA THR A 96 -2.11 19.56 -6.89
C THR A 96 -2.48 20.51 -5.73
N SER A 97 -1.54 21.34 -5.29
CA SER A 97 -1.69 22.35 -4.24
C SER A 97 -2.04 23.74 -4.78
#